data_AF-A0A060BSP8-F1
#
_entry.id   AF-A0A060BSP8-F1
#
_cell.length_a   1.000
_cell.length_b   1.000
_cell.length_c   1.000
_cell.angle_alpha   90.00
_cell.angle_beta   90.00
_cell.angle_gamma   90.00
#
_symmetry.space_group_name_H-M   'P 1'
#
loop_
_entity.id
_entity.type
_entity.pdbx_description
1 polymer ?
#
loop_
_entity_poly.entity_id
_entity_poly.type
_entity_poly.pdbx_seq_one_letter_code
_entity_poly.pdbx_strand_id
1 'polypeptide(L)'
;MALGRADPNDHGEPFNMAWLAIRASGAVNGVSRLHGTVSRRLFAPLFPRWPECDVPVGHVTNGVHTPSWDSAEADTLWTEAAGPERWRGTQEGVADRIRALDDRTLWAARGKARTAFIRKITALCAQQQGYVGNGGVSGLPVPTLSPDVLTLGFARRF
;
A
#
# COMPACT_ATOMS: atom_id res chain seq x y z
N MET A 1 -22.21 -16.48 22.79
CA MET A 1 -20.77 -16.32 22.46
C MET A 1 -20.17 -17.49 21.65
N ALA A 2 -20.92 -18.55 21.33
CA ALA A 2 -20.40 -19.72 20.61
C ALA A 2 -19.79 -19.42 19.22
N LEU A 3 -20.26 -18.39 18.52
CA LEU A 3 -19.81 -18.11 17.15
C LEU A 3 -18.34 -17.68 17.07
N GLY A 4 -17.75 -17.15 18.15
CA GLY A 4 -16.32 -16.81 18.21
C GLY A 4 -15.41 -17.97 18.61
N ARG A 5 -15.93 -19.19 18.73
CA ARG A 5 -15.21 -20.39 19.18
C ARG A 5 -15.16 -21.47 18.12
N ALA A 6 -14.16 -22.34 18.16
CA ALA A 6 -14.01 -23.47 17.24
C ALA A 6 -15.04 -24.49 17.63
N ASP A 7 -15.03 -24.83 18.92
CA ASP A 7 -16.02 -25.66 19.57
C ASP A 7 -17.04 -24.76 20.31
N PRO A 8 -18.29 -24.67 19.82
CA PRO A 8 -19.37 -23.98 20.49
C PRO A 8 -19.56 -24.38 21.97
N ASN A 9 -19.18 -25.60 22.34
CA ASN A 9 -19.42 -26.18 23.66
C ASN A 9 -18.23 -26.01 24.62
N ASP A 10 -17.05 -25.61 24.14
CA ASP A 10 -15.92 -25.32 25.01
C ASP A 10 -16.11 -23.93 25.66
N HIS A 11 -16.49 -23.91 26.94
CA HIS A 11 -16.68 -22.66 27.67
C HIS A 11 -15.36 -21.98 28.10
N GLY A 12 -14.23 -22.70 28.07
CA GLY A 12 -12.90 -22.20 28.39
C GLY A 12 -12.15 -21.62 27.18
N GLU A 13 -12.59 -21.91 25.95
CA GLU A 13 -11.94 -21.40 24.74
C GLU A 13 -12.02 -19.86 24.66
N PRO A 14 -10.89 -19.17 24.45
CA PRO A 14 -10.86 -17.73 24.21
C PRO A 14 -11.71 -17.33 23.01
N PHE A 15 -12.37 -16.18 23.12
CA PHE A 15 -13.20 -15.68 22.03
C PHE A 15 -12.33 -15.15 20.88
N ASN A 16 -12.51 -15.69 19.68
CA ASN A 16 -11.85 -15.24 18.46
C ASN A 16 -12.78 -14.35 17.62
N MET A 17 -12.47 -13.05 17.59
CA MET A 17 -13.22 -12.06 16.81
C MET A 17 -13.25 -12.36 15.30
N ALA A 18 -12.18 -12.93 14.74
CA ALA A 18 -12.13 -13.26 13.32
C ALA A 18 -13.10 -14.40 12.97
N TRP A 19 -13.28 -15.36 13.88
CA TRP A 19 -14.21 -16.47 13.68
C TRP A 19 -15.66 -16.03 13.74
N LEU A 20 -15.99 -15.14 14.69
CA LEU A 20 -17.28 -14.46 14.69
C LEU A 20 -17.51 -13.74 13.36
N ALA A 21 -16.56 -12.91 12.93
CA ALA A 21 -16.69 -12.09 11.74
C ALA A 21 -16.93 -12.94 10.48
N ILE A 22 -16.19 -14.04 10.31
CA ILE A 22 -16.36 -14.94 9.16
C ILE A 22 -17.74 -15.59 9.16
N ARG A 23 -18.21 -16.11 10.30
CA ARG A 23 -19.52 -16.75 10.40
C ARG A 23 -20.69 -15.76 10.23
N ALA A 24 -20.46 -14.47 10.51
CA ALA A 24 -21.47 -13.42 10.42
C ALA A 24 -21.39 -12.57 9.13
N SER A 25 -20.50 -12.89 8.19
CA SER A 25 -20.33 -12.14 6.95
C SER A 25 -20.85 -12.91 5.74
N GLY A 26 -21.48 -12.21 4.79
CA GLY A 26 -21.87 -12.79 3.49
C GLY A 26 -20.71 -12.97 2.51
N ALA A 27 -19.60 -12.25 2.72
CA ALA A 27 -18.37 -12.38 1.95
C ALA A 27 -17.16 -12.07 2.82
N VAL A 28 -16.06 -12.76 2.57
CA VAL A 28 -14.76 -12.55 3.25
C VAL A 28 -13.68 -12.48 2.19
N ASN A 29 -12.76 -11.51 2.30
CA ASN A 29 -11.70 -11.33 1.31
C ASN A 29 -10.33 -11.08 1.95
N GLY A 30 -9.30 -11.67 1.36
CA GLY A 30 -7.94 -11.17 1.48
C GLY A 30 -7.75 -9.88 0.68
N VAL A 31 -6.66 -9.17 0.98
CA VAL A 31 -6.25 -7.92 0.31
C VAL A 31 -5.27 -8.13 -0.87
N SER A 32 -4.97 -9.39 -1.19
CA SER A 32 -4.18 -9.81 -2.36
C SER A 32 -4.49 -11.27 -2.68
N ARG A 33 -4.14 -11.73 -3.89
CA ARG A 33 -4.34 -13.14 -4.28
C ARG A 33 -3.67 -14.11 -3.31
N LEU A 34 -2.40 -13.87 -2.99
CA LEU A 34 -1.66 -14.72 -2.05
C LEU A 34 -2.26 -14.64 -0.65
N HIS A 35 -2.67 -13.45 -0.20
CA HIS A 35 -3.33 -13.30 1.10
C HIS A 35 -4.63 -14.12 1.15
N GLY A 36 -5.44 -14.11 0.08
CA GLY A 36 -6.63 -14.97 -0.01
C GLY A 36 -6.30 -16.46 0.18
N THR A 37 -5.25 -16.96 -0.49
CA THR A 37 -4.77 -18.35 -0.30
C THR A 37 -4.35 -18.62 1.14
N VAL A 38 -3.52 -17.74 1.73
CA VAL A 38 -3.07 -17.88 3.12
C VAL A 38 -4.25 -17.83 4.10
N SER A 39 -5.22 -16.95 3.87
CA SER A 39 -6.42 -16.84 4.71
C SER A 39 -7.31 -18.08 4.63
N ARG A 40 -7.47 -18.71 3.45
CA ARG A 40 -8.20 -19.98 3.32
C ARG A 40 -7.60 -21.06 4.23
N ARG A 41 -6.27 -21.20 4.20
CA ARG A 41 -5.55 -22.12 5.09
C ARG A 41 -5.75 -21.78 6.57
N LEU A 42 -5.67 -20.50 6.92
CA LEU A 42 -5.83 -20.02 8.30
C LEU A 42 -7.23 -20.33 8.86
N PHE A 43 -8.26 -20.25 8.00
CA PHE A 43 -9.66 -20.43 8.41
C PHE A 43 -10.26 -21.79 8.05
N ALA A 44 -9.48 -22.70 7.45
CA ALA A 44 -9.90 -24.08 7.17
C ALA A 44 -10.51 -24.82 8.37
N PRO A 45 -10.07 -24.63 9.63
CA PRO A 45 -10.71 -25.26 10.78
C PRO A 45 -12.20 -24.91 10.97
N LEU A 46 -12.68 -23.78 10.43
CA LEU A 46 -14.10 -23.41 10.45
C LEU A 46 -14.94 -24.20 9.44
N PHE A 47 -14.29 -24.84 8.47
CA PHE A 47 -14.92 -25.55 7.35
C PHE A 47 -14.32 -26.96 7.20
N PRO A 48 -14.41 -27.83 8.23
CA PRO A 48 -13.67 -29.10 8.28
C PRO A 48 -14.03 -30.10 7.18
N ARG A 49 -15.16 -29.90 6.49
CA ARG A 49 -15.64 -30.75 5.39
C ARG A 49 -15.34 -30.17 4.01
N TRP A 50 -14.72 -29.01 3.94
CA TRP A 50 -14.47 -28.30 2.69
C TRP A 50 -13.01 -28.45 2.31
N PRO A 51 -12.67 -28.76 1.05
CA PRO A 51 -11.32 -28.58 0.54
C PRO A 51 -10.83 -27.15 0.79
N GLU A 52 -9.52 -26.97 1.04
CA GLU A 52 -8.96 -25.63 1.31
C GLU A 52 -9.26 -24.63 0.19
N CYS A 53 -9.31 -25.09 -1.07
CA CYS A 53 -9.65 -24.25 -2.22
C CYS A 53 -11.10 -23.73 -2.20
N ASP A 54 -12.00 -24.44 -1.53
CA ASP A 54 -13.44 -24.13 -1.48
C ASP A 54 -13.80 -23.27 -0.26
N VAL A 55 -12.91 -23.15 0.73
CA VAL A 55 -13.09 -22.26 1.89
C VAL A 55 -13.49 -20.85 1.38
N PRO A 56 -14.59 -20.26 1.87
CA PRO A 56 -15.27 -19.12 1.24
C PRO A 56 -14.59 -17.79 1.55
N VAL A 57 -13.28 -17.72 1.28
CA VAL A 57 -12.45 -16.51 1.38
C VAL A 57 -11.94 -16.18 -0.01
N GLY A 58 -12.42 -15.06 -0.56
CA GLY A 58 -11.97 -14.50 -1.82
C GLY A 58 -10.74 -13.60 -1.67
N HIS A 59 -10.47 -12.78 -2.68
CA HIS A 59 -9.54 -11.67 -2.55
C HIS A 59 -9.98 -10.48 -3.41
N VAL A 60 -9.70 -9.28 -2.91
CA VAL A 60 -9.72 -8.03 -3.66
C VAL A 60 -8.34 -7.44 -3.50
N THR A 61 -7.56 -7.38 -4.58
CA THR A 61 -6.20 -6.82 -4.51
C THR A 61 -6.29 -5.32 -4.28
N ASN A 62 -5.62 -4.83 -3.23
CA ASN A 62 -5.61 -3.40 -2.93
C ASN A 62 -5.08 -2.59 -4.11
N GLY A 63 -5.69 -1.42 -4.32
CA GLY A 63 -5.25 -0.41 -5.27
C GLY A 63 -5.00 0.93 -4.58
N VAL A 64 -4.50 1.88 -5.35
CA VAL A 64 -4.34 3.28 -4.93
C VAL A 64 -5.14 4.19 -5.85
N HIS A 65 -5.65 5.29 -5.30
CA HIS A 65 -6.24 6.35 -6.11
C HIS A 65 -5.11 7.20 -6.71
N THR A 66 -4.79 6.95 -7.98
CA THR A 66 -3.59 7.52 -8.61
C THR A 66 -3.51 9.04 -8.53
N PRO A 67 -4.58 9.82 -8.80
CA PRO A 67 -4.53 11.30 -8.72
C PRO A 67 -4.21 11.87 -7.33
N SER A 68 -4.38 11.10 -6.25
CA SER A 68 -4.00 11.53 -4.90
C SER A 68 -2.62 11.02 -4.48
N TRP A 69 -2.02 10.15 -5.28
CA TRP A 69 -0.72 9.51 -5.02
C TRP A 69 0.39 10.03 -5.93
N ASP A 70 0.07 10.56 -7.10
CA ASP A 70 1.04 11.14 -8.02
C ASP A 70 1.32 12.63 -7.75
N SER A 71 2.38 13.15 -8.37
CA SER A 71 2.71 14.57 -8.33
C SER A 71 2.14 15.29 -9.55
N ALA A 72 2.00 16.61 -9.50
CA ALA A 72 1.51 17.40 -10.64
C ALA A 72 2.35 17.19 -11.91
N GLU A 73 3.66 17.00 -11.76
CA GLU A 73 4.57 16.70 -12.87
C GLU A 73 4.33 15.31 -13.46
N ALA A 74 4.08 14.31 -12.61
CA ALA A 74 3.73 12.97 -13.06
C ALA A 74 2.34 12.96 -13.73
N ASP A 75 1.36 13.65 -13.16
CA ASP A 75 0.01 13.82 -13.72
C ASP A 75 0.07 14.43 -15.13
N THR A 76 0.92 15.45 -15.32
CA THR A 76 1.17 16.06 -16.64
C THR A 76 1.70 15.01 -17.62
N LEU A 77 2.73 14.25 -17.24
CA LEU A 77 3.32 13.21 -18.09
C LEU A 77 2.31 12.13 -18.47
N TRP A 78 1.51 11.67 -17.51
CA TRP A 78 0.45 10.71 -17.76
C TRP A 78 -0.64 11.28 -18.68
N THR A 79 -0.97 12.56 -18.53
CA THR A 79 -1.95 13.26 -19.39
C THR A 79 -1.45 13.38 -20.82
N GLU A 80 -0.18 13.73 -21.03
CA GLU A 80 0.42 13.81 -22.36
C GLU A 80 0.48 12.45 -23.05
N ALA A 81 0.83 11.39 -22.31
CA ALA A 81 0.98 10.05 -22.87
C ALA A 81 -0.35 9.32 -23.07
N ALA A 82 -1.29 9.45 -22.13
CA ALA A 82 -2.51 8.64 -22.07
C ALA A 82 -3.82 9.45 -22.14
N GLY A 83 -3.75 10.78 -22.22
CA GLY A 83 -4.89 11.66 -22.31
C GLY A 83 -5.51 12.03 -20.95
N PRO A 84 -6.38 13.05 -20.91
CA PRO A 84 -7.00 13.53 -19.67
C PRO A 84 -7.94 12.50 -19.02
N GLU A 85 -8.51 11.60 -19.82
CA GLU A 85 -9.50 10.60 -19.37
C GLU A 85 -8.88 9.27 -18.95
N ARG A 86 -7.55 9.17 -18.87
CA ARG A 86 -6.77 7.93 -18.61
C ARG A 86 -7.15 7.13 -17.36
N TRP A 87 -7.76 7.77 -16.37
CA TRP A 87 -8.22 7.11 -15.14
C TRP A 87 -9.72 6.78 -15.15
N ARG A 88 -10.43 7.12 -16.22
CA ARG A 88 -11.85 6.79 -16.38
C ARG A 88 -11.99 5.44 -17.08
N GLY A 89 -12.80 4.56 -16.50
CA GLY A 89 -13.07 3.23 -17.05
C GLY A 89 -11.91 2.25 -16.84
N THR A 90 -11.73 1.35 -17.80
CA THR A 90 -10.68 0.33 -17.77
C THR A 90 -9.32 0.96 -18.06
N GLN A 91 -8.30 0.65 -17.26
CA GLN A 91 -6.93 1.15 -17.42
C GLN A 91 -6.14 0.43 -18.54
N GLU A 92 -6.83 -0.17 -19.50
CA GLU A 92 -6.22 -0.93 -20.57
C GLU A 92 -5.36 -0.03 -21.47
N GLY A 93 -4.13 -0.47 -21.75
CA GLY A 93 -3.17 0.26 -22.59
C GLY A 93 -2.56 1.51 -21.96
N VAL A 94 -3.03 1.99 -20.80
CA VAL A 94 -2.44 3.16 -20.11
C VAL A 94 -0.97 2.92 -19.77
N ALA A 95 -0.64 1.72 -19.28
CA ALA A 95 0.73 1.33 -18.98
C ALA A 95 1.61 1.27 -20.22
N ASP A 96 1.08 0.80 -21.36
CA ASP A 96 1.84 0.65 -22.59
C ASP A 96 2.17 2.00 -23.23
N ARG A 97 1.27 2.98 -23.13
CA ARG A 97 1.52 4.36 -23.58
C ARG A 97 2.69 5.01 -22.84
N ILE A 98 2.81 4.79 -21.53
CA ILE A 98 3.99 5.27 -20.78
C ILE A 98 5.25 4.51 -21.16
N ARG A 99 5.18 3.19 -21.37
CA ARG A 99 6.34 2.40 -21.82
C ARG A 99 6.84 2.78 -23.21
N ALA A 100 5.99 3.40 -24.02
CA ALA A 100 6.35 3.88 -25.35
C ALA A 100 7.04 5.26 -25.33
N LEU A 101 7.09 5.96 -24.19
CA LEU A 101 7.82 7.22 -24.06
C LEU A 101 9.33 6.99 -24.17
N ASP A 102 10.04 8.02 -24.63
CA ASP A 102 11.49 7.98 -24.70
C ASP A 102 12.14 8.03 -23.31
N ASP A 103 13.27 7.35 -23.17
CA ASP A 103 14.01 7.27 -21.91
C ASP A 103 14.44 8.64 -21.37
N ARG A 104 14.70 9.62 -22.25
CA ARG A 104 15.13 10.96 -21.81
C ARG A 104 13.99 11.70 -21.12
N THR A 105 12.77 11.57 -21.62
CA THR A 105 11.56 12.11 -20.99
C THR A 105 11.33 11.49 -19.62
N LEU A 106 11.37 10.16 -19.52
CA LEU A 106 11.22 9.45 -18.23
C LEU A 106 12.32 9.84 -17.23
N TRP A 107 13.57 9.93 -17.72
CA TRP A 107 14.71 10.33 -16.90
C TRP A 107 14.60 11.77 -16.40
N ALA A 108 14.19 12.70 -17.27
CA ALA A 108 13.98 14.10 -16.91
C ALA A 108 12.88 14.24 -15.84
N ALA A 109 11.75 13.53 -16.00
CA ALA A 109 10.68 13.51 -15.01
C ALA A 109 11.17 12.96 -13.66
N ARG A 110 11.92 11.85 -13.67
CA ARG A 110 12.50 11.26 -12.46
C ARG A 110 13.51 12.19 -11.77
N GLY A 111 14.35 12.89 -12.54
CA GLY A 111 15.31 13.87 -12.05
C GLY A 111 14.61 15.03 -11.33
N LYS A 112 13.56 15.61 -11.94
CA LYS A 112 12.74 16.65 -11.32
C LYS A 112 12.12 16.19 -10.01
N ALA A 113 11.50 15.00 -9.99
CA ALA A 113 10.89 14.44 -8.79
C ALA A 113 11.91 14.22 -7.66
N ARG A 114 13.11 13.74 -7.99
CA ARG A 114 14.20 13.53 -7.01
C ARG A 114 14.68 14.85 -6.41
N THR A 115 14.89 15.87 -7.24
CA THR A 115 15.27 17.21 -6.76
C THR A 115 14.20 17.81 -5.85
N ALA A 116 12.91 17.69 -6.20
CA ALA A 116 11.81 18.15 -5.38
C ALA A 116 11.74 17.42 -4.03
N PHE A 117 11.91 16.09 -4.05
CA PHE A 117 11.95 15.25 -2.85
C PHE A 117 13.09 15.66 -1.91
N ILE A 118 14.32 15.78 -2.43
CA ILE A 118 15.50 16.18 -1.65
C ILE A 118 15.28 17.54 -1.00
N ARG A 119 14.79 18.53 -1.76
CA ARG A 119 14.47 19.86 -1.21
C ARG A 119 13.44 19.76 -0.09
N LYS A 120 12.38 18.96 -0.27
CA LYS A 120 11.31 18.80 0.73
C LYS A 120 11.81 18.13 2.00
N ILE A 121 12.58 17.04 1.90
CA ILE A 121 13.06 16.31 3.07
C ILE A 121 14.11 17.13 3.84
N THR A 122 15.00 17.83 3.14
CA THR A 122 15.96 18.75 3.78
C THR A 122 15.24 19.84 4.57
N ALA A 123 14.18 20.42 4.00
CA ALA A 123 13.37 21.42 4.71
C ALA A 123 12.61 20.84 5.90
N LEU A 124 12.02 19.64 5.78
CA LEU A 124 11.34 18.96 6.87
C LEU A 124 12.30 18.62 8.02
N CYS A 125 13.49 18.10 7.71
CA CYS A 125 14.51 17.82 8.72
C CYS A 125 14.94 19.10 9.44
N ALA A 126 15.18 20.21 8.72
CA ALA A 126 15.52 21.49 9.33
C ALA A 126 14.40 22.03 10.24
N GLN A 127 13.13 21.90 9.84
CA GLN A 127 11.98 22.29 10.67
C GLN A 127 11.86 21.44 11.95
N GLN A 128 12.09 20.13 11.83
CA GLN A 128 12.03 19.21 12.98
C GLN A 128 13.16 19.47 13.98
N GLN A 129 14.33 19.94 13.53
CA GLN A 129 15.38 20.40 14.44
C GLN A 129 14.99 21.66 15.24
N GLY A 130 14.05 22.47 14.74
CA GLY A 130 13.54 23.66 15.44
C GLY A 130 12.49 23.39 16.51
N TYR A 131 11.87 22.20 16.51
CA TYR A 131 10.90 21.77 17.54
C TYR A 131 11.63 21.08 18.70
N VAL A 132 12.30 21.86 19.55
CA VAL A 132 12.95 21.37 20.78
C VAL A 132 11.97 21.48 21.94
N GLY A 133 11.39 20.34 22.35
CA GLY A 133 10.79 20.20 23.67
C GLY A 133 11.86 20.13 24.77
N ASN A 134 11.49 20.49 26.00
CA ASN A 134 12.33 20.73 27.19
C ASN A 134 13.27 19.59 27.68
N GLY A 135 13.56 18.55 26.88
CA GLY A 135 14.17 17.28 27.32
C GLY A 135 15.49 16.87 26.66
N GLY A 136 16.09 17.69 25.79
CA GLY A 136 17.43 17.42 25.23
C GLY A 136 17.45 17.00 23.75
N VAL A 137 18.59 17.27 23.13
CA VAL A 137 18.82 17.26 21.68
C VAL A 137 18.64 15.86 21.09
N SER A 138 17.66 15.70 20.20
CA SER A 138 17.65 14.59 19.24
C SER A 138 17.11 15.04 17.90
N GLY A 139 17.79 16.02 17.30
CA GLY A 139 17.65 16.31 15.88
C GLY A 139 18.67 15.46 15.13
N LEU A 140 18.25 14.44 14.39
CA LEU A 140 19.14 13.80 13.41
C LEU A 140 19.75 14.91 12.52
N PRO A 141 21.05 14.88 12.22
CA PRO A 141 21.68 15.90 11.37
C PRO A 141 20.94 15.96 10.04
N VAL A 142 20.78 17.17 9.49
CA VAL A 142 20.15 17.35 8.17
C VAL A 142 20.98 16.57 7.15
N PRO A 143 20.41 15.56 6.48
CA PRO A 143 21.19 14.70 5.59
C PRO A 143 21.63 15.50 4.36
N THR A 144 22.90 15.34 3.97
CA THR A 144 23.41 15.86 2.70
C THR A 144 23.00 14.92 1.58
N LEU A 145 21.85 15.21 0.95
CA LEU A 145 21.35 14.44 -0.19
C LEU A 145 21.67 15.16 -1.50
N SER A 146 22.15 14.41 -2.50
CA SER A 146 22.44 14.93 -3.84
C SER A 146 21.44 14.38 -4.86
N PRO A 147 20.91 15.23 -5.76
CA PRO A 147 20.05 14.79 -6.86
C PRO A 147 20.80 14.01 -7.94
N ASP A 148 22.12 13.89 -7.90
CA ASP A 148 22.90 13.17 -8.92
C ASP A 148 23.27 11.74 -8.49
N VAL A 149 22.82 11.32 -7.30
CA VAL A 149 23.10 10.00 -6.73
C VAL A 149 21.85 9.13 -6.70
N LEU A 150 22.04 7.82 -6.84
CA LEU A 150 20.96 6.84 -6.67
C LEU A 150 20.34 6.98 -5.28
N THR A 151 19.06 7.34 -5.24
CA THR A 151 18.29 7.45 -3.99
C THR A 151 17.44 6.20 -3.79
N LEU A 152 17.68 5.47 -2.70
CA LEU A 152 16.86 4.35 -2.26
C LEU A 152 16.10 4.74 -0.99
N GLY A 153 14.79 4.51 -0.96
CA GLY A 153 13.93 4.92 0.15
C GLY A 153 13.10 3.74 0.68
N PHE A 154 13.06 3.60 2.01
CA PHE A 154 12.23 2.63 2.71
C PHE A 154 11.31 3.40 3.68
N ALA A 155 10.02 3.43 3.37
CA ALA A 155 9.02 4.10 4.20
C ALA A 155 7.93 3.09 4.59
N ARG A 156 8.04 2.57 5.82
CA ARG A 156 7.04 1.70 6.45
C ARG A 156 7.09 1.86 7.96
N ARG A 157 6.01 1.44 8.63
CA ARG A 157 5.99 1.36 10.10
C ARG A 157 6.98 0.28 10.57
N PHE A 158 7.73 0.60 11.62
CA PHE A 158 8.57 -0.32 12.38
C PHE A 158 7.95 -0.58 13.74
#